data_AF-K2C536-F1
#
_entry.id   AF-K2C536-F1
#
_cell.length_a   1.000
_cell.length_b   1.000
_cell.length_c   1.000
_cell.angle_alpha   90.00
_cell.angle_beta   90.00
_cell.angle_gamma   90.00
#
_symmetry.space_group_name_H-M   'P 1'
#
loop_
_entity.id
_entity.type
_entity.pdbx_description
1 polymer ?
#
loop_
_entity_poly.entity_id
_entity_poly.type
_entity_poly.pdbx_seq_one_letter_code
_entity_poly.pdbx_strand_id
1 'polypeptide(L)'
;MDTVVGVLFASSLALGVLLISLIPSYRSELFTILFGDILTSSWPEVWLTAGSCLIVIVFLIITRKRLILNSFAPEFLSIRGISVAWLDYAFFIMTALTIAVSIRVIGVILMTGLLILPAAIAKNVARSFKKFMWLAIGVSLICTLLGIFLSYQFNLPTGPTIILVGSALFGLTLAGREK
;
A
#
# COMPACT_ATOMS: atom_id res chain seq x y z
N MET A 1 -6.03 24.15 -1.76
CA MET A 1 -5.90 23.67 -0.35
C MET A 1 -5.01 22.44 -0.28
N ASP A 2 -5.01 21.60 -1.32
CA ASP A 2 -4.21 20.36 -1.40
C ASP A 2 -2.70 20.57 -1.26
N THR A 3 -2.17 21.67 -1.82
CA THR A 3 -0.75 22.03 -1.70
C THR A 3 -0.35 22.39 -0.27
N VAL A 4 -1.22 23.07 0.49
CA VAL A 4 -0.92 23.48 1.88
C VAL A 4 -0.87 22.25 2.80
N VAL A 5 -1.81 21.33 2.62
CA VAL A 5 -1.84 20.05 3.35
C VAL A 5 -0.60 19.22 3.03
N GLY A 6 -0.19 19.16 1.75
CA GLY A 6 1.03 18.46 1.33
C GLY A 6 2.30 19.04 1.96
N VAL A 7 2.43 20.37 1.98
CA VAL A 7 3.60 21.05 2.59
C VAL A 7 3.64 20.86 4.10
N LEU A 8 2.50 21.00 4.80
CA LEU A 8 2.43 20.78 6.26
C LEU A 8 2.75 19.34 6.65
N PHE A 9 2.28 18.37 5.86
CA PHE A 9 2.58 16.96 6.10
C PHE A 9 4.06 16.66 5.89
N ALA A 10 4.64 17.09 4.77
CA ALA A 10 6.05 16.88 4.45
C ALA A 10 6.97 17.54 5.48
N SER A 11 6.66 18.78 5.87
CA SER A 11 7.43 19.51 6.89
C SER A 11 7.34 18.84 8.26
N SER A 12 6.15 18.43 8.71
CA SER A 12 5.98 17.72 9.99
C SER A 12 6.74 16.40 10.03
N LEU A 13 6.70 15.64 8.93
CA LEU A 13 7.39 14.35 8.82
C LEU A 13 8.92 14.53 8.79
N ALA A 14 9.43 15.50 8.04
CA ALA A 14 10.86 15.85 8.03
C ALA A 14 11.36 16.29 9.41
N LEU A 15 10.58 17.11 10.11
CA LEU A 15 10.90 17.61 11.45
C LEU A 15 10.92 16.45 12.47
N GLY A 16 9.94 15.54 12.41
CA GLY A 16 9.90 14.34 13.24
C GLY A 16 11.11 13.40 13.02
N VAL A 17 11.48 13.16 11.75
CA VAL A 17 12.66 12.35 11.41
C VAL A 17 13.96 13.02 11.87
N LEU A 18 14.08 14.35 11.72
CA LEU A 18 15.23 15.11 12.22
C LEU A 18 15.39 14.98 13.74
N LEU A 19 14.30 15.18 14.49
CA LEU A 19 14.28 15.04 15.95
C LEU A 19 14.73 13.64 16.40
N ILE A 20 14.25 12.60 15.73
CA ILE A 20 14.63 11.21 16.05
C ILE A 20 16.10 10.93 15.67
N SER A 21 16.58 11.50 14.56
CA SER A 21 17.94 11.29 14.07
C SER A 21 19.02 11.96 14.94
N LEU A 22 18.66 12.91 15.80
CA LEU A 22 19.57 13.51 16.78
C LEU A 22 19.91 12.56 17.93
N ILE A 23 19.17 11.46 18.10
CA ILE A 23 19.38 10.47 19.16
C ILE A 23 20.24 9.32 18.60
N PRO A 24 21.54 9.19 18.99
CA PRO A 24 22.49 8.27 18.35
C PRO A 24 22.06 6.79 18.40
N SER A 25 21.30 6.42 19.42
CA SER A 25 20.86 5.04 19.66
C SER A 25 19.75 4.57 18.71
N TYR A 26 19.11 5.45 17.93
CA TYR A 26 17.96 5.12 17.09
C TYR A 26 18.29 4.88 15.60
N ARG A 27 19.56 4.99 15.20
CA ARG A 27 19.94 4.83 13.79
C ARG A 27 19.63 3.42 13.25
N SER A 28 19.79 2.37 14.06
CA SER A 28 19.45 1.00 13.66
C SER A 28 17.93 0.77 13.55
N GLU A 29 17.14 1.31 14.48
CA GLU A 29 15.68 1.24 14.40
C GLU A 29 15.13 1.96 13.17
N LEU A 30 15.75 3.06 12.73
CA LEU A 30 15.35 3.75 11.50
C LEU A 30 15.49 2.85 10.27
N PHE A 31 16.56 2.08 10.16
CA PHE A 31 16.72 1.11 9.07
C PHE A 31 15.64 0.03 9.12
N THR A 32 15.31 -0.48 10.32
CA THR A 32 14.22 -1.45 10.51
C THR A 32 12.86 -0.86 10.15
N ILE A 33 12.58 0.40 10.48
CA ILE A 33 11.32 1.08 10.15
C ILE A 33 11.22 1.38 8.64
N LEU A 34 12.32 1.75 8.00
CA LEU A 34 12.37 2.08 6.57
C LEU A 34 12.23 0.83 5.69
N PHE A 35 13.02 -0.20 5.97
CA PHE A 35 13.12 -1.39 5.13
C PHE A 35 12.24 -2.54 5.59
N GLY A 36 11.84 -2.55 6.85
CA GLY A 36 11.17 -3.68 7.48
C GLY A 36 12.10 -4.88 7.58
N ASP A 37 11.81 -5.78 8.51
CA ASP A 37 12.43 -7.09 8.53
C ASP A 37 11.32 -8.15 8.63
N ILE A 38 10.88 -8.61 7.46
CA ILE A 38 9.83 -9.61 7.32
C ILE A 38 10.25 -10.94 7.97
N LEU A 39 11.56 -11.21 8.05
CA LEU A 39 12.09 -12.46 8.61
C LEU A 39 12.10 -12.46 10.14
N THR A 40 12.13 -11.29 10.79
CA THR A 40 12.12 -11.16 12.26
C THR A 40 10.74 -10.84 12.86
N SER A 41 9.68 -10.79 12.03
CA SER A 41 8.34 -10.46 12.53
C SER A 41 7.80 -11.54 13.47
N SER A 42 7.18 -11.09 14.56
CA SER A 42 6.64 -11.98 15.59
C SER A 42 5.23 -12.45 15.24
N TRP A 43 4.86 -13.67 15.64
CA TRP A 43 3.51 -14.23 15.43
C TRP A 43 2.33 -13.32 15.82
N PRO A 44 2.38 -12.55 16.93
CA PRO A 44 1.32 -11.60 17.27
C PRO A 44 1.11 -10.50 16.22
N GLU A 45 2.18 -10.01 15.60
CA GLU A 45 2.13 -8.96 14.58
C GLU A 45 1.49 -9.48 13.28
N VAL A 46 1.80 -10.73 12.93
CA VAL A 46 1.18 -11.43 11.80
C VAL A 46 -0.32 -11.58 12.04
N TRP A 47 -0.73 -11.99 13.25
CA TRP A 47 -2.15 -12.15 13.57
C TRP A 47 -2.90 -10.83 13.58
N LEU A 48 -2.29 -9.76 14.11
CA LEU A 48 -2.85 -8.41 14.08
C LEU A 48 -3.05 -7.93 12.64
N THR A 49 -2.06 -8.15 11.79
CA THR A 49 -2.12 -7.79 10.37
C THR A 49 -3.17 -8.61 9.63
N ALA A 50 -3.24 -9.91 9.86
CA ALA A 50 -4.27 -10.78 9.30
C ALA A 50 -5.69 -10.37 9.74
N GLY A 51 -5.88 -10.02 11.02
CA GLY A 51 -7.14 -9.52 11.53
C GLY A 51 -7.56 -8.20 10.88
N SER A 52 -6.62 -7.25 10.76
CA SER A 52 -6.88 -5.97 10.07
C SER A 52 -7.24 -6.19 8.59
N CYS A 53 -6.56 -7.11 7.91
CA CYS A 53 -6.82 -7.48 6.52
C CYS A 53 -8.24 -8.06 6.36
N LEU A 54 -8.66 -8.95 7.26
CA LEU A 54 -10.00 -9.52 7.26
C LEU A 54 -11.08 -8.43 7.39
N ILE A 55 -10.90 -7.50 8.34
CA ILE A 55 -11.82 -6.38 8.58
C ILE A 55 -11.96 -5.52 7.31
N VAL A 56 -10.84 -5.19 6.66
CA VAL A 56 -10.82 -4.39 5.44
C VAL A 56 -11.49 -5.11 4.28
N ILE A 57 -11.24 -6.43 4.11
CA ILE A 57 -11.90 -7.24 3.09
C ILE A 57 -13.42 -7.27 3.30
N VAL A 58 -13.88 -7.51 4.53
CA VAL A 58 -15.32 -7.53 4.85
C VAL A 58 -15.94 -6.16 4.55
N PHE A 59 -15.31 -5.08 4.98
CA PHE A 59 -15.76 -3.72 4.68
C PHE A 59 -15.83 -3.45 3.18
N LEU A 60 -14.81 -3.86 2.41
CA LEU A 60 -14.78 -3.72 0.95
C LEU A 60 -15.88 -4.53 0.28
N ILE A 61 -16.16 -5.76 0.72
CA ILE A 61 -17.22 -6.60 0.13
C ILE A 61 -18.60 -5.96 0.36
N ILE A 62 -18.88 -5.50 1.58
CA ILE A 62 -20.15 -4.84 1.93
C ILE A 62 -20.30 -3.53 1.16
N THR A 63 -19.23 -2.75 1.07
CA THR A 63 -19.26 -1.38 0.55
C THR A 63 -18.98 -1.30 -0.96
N ARG A 64 -18.60 -2.43 -1.62
CA ARG A 64 -18.17 -2.49 -3.03
C ARG A 64 -19.13 -1.78 -3.98
N LYS A 65 -20.43 -2.04 -3.87
CA LYS A 65 -21.44 -1.46 -4.76
C LYS A 65 -21.55 0.06 -4.57
N ARG A 66 -21.39 0.54 -3.34
CA ARG A 66 -21.46 1.97 -3.01
C ARG A 66 -20.20 2.71 -3.47
N LEU A 67 -19.01 2.12 -3.30
CA LEU A 67 -17.74 2.68 -3.77
C LEU A 67 -17.70 2.82 -5.30
N ILE A 68 -18.15 1.79 -6.03
CA ILE A 68 -18.23 1.84 -7.50
C ILE A 68 -19.22 2.91 -7.95
N LEU A 69 -20.40 3.01 -7.33
CA LEU A 69 -21.36 4.07 -7.65
C LEU A 69 -20.77 5.47 -7.39
N ASN A 70 -20.01 5.62 -6.31
CA ASN A 70 -19.37 6.90 -5.98
C ASN A 70 -18.36 7.34 -7.05
N SER A 71 -17.56 6.39 -7.57
CA SER A 71 -16.56 6.70 -8.59
C SER A 71 -17.13 7.03 -9.98
N PHE A 72 -18.34 6.56 -10.32
CA PHE A 72 -18.92 6.76 -11.66
C PHE A 72 -20.09 7.76 -11.70
N ALA A 73 -20.82 7.93 -10.60
CA ALA A 73 -21.98 8.83 -10.53
C ALA A 73 -22.22 9.30 -9.08
N PRO A 74 -21.34 10.18 -8.53
CA PRO A 74 -21.49 10.69 -7.16
C PRO A 74 -22.83 11.42 -6.96
N GLU A 75 -23.33 12.05 -8.01
CA GLU A 75 -24.61 12.77 -8.05
C GLU A 75 -25.81 11.85 -7.74
N PHE A 76 -25.79 10.60 -8.22
CA PHE A 76 -26.87 9.62 -7.99
C PHE A 76 -26.94 9.13 -6.53
N LEU A 77 -25.82 9.14 -5.80
CA LEU A 77 -25.78 8.76 -4.38
C LEU A 77 -26.35 9.87 -3.48
N SER A 78 -26.10 11.13 -3.85
CA SER A 78 -26.62 12.28 -3.13
C SER A 78 -28.16 12.35 -3.19
N ILE A 79 -28.75 11.95 -4.33
CA ILE A 79 -30.22 11.89 -4.51
C ILE A 79 -30.85 10.72 -3.72
N ARG A 80 -30.09 9.64 -3.48
CA ARG A 80 -30.52 8.47 -2.67
C ARG A 80 -30.36 8.65 -1.16
N GLY A 81 -29.96 9.83 -0.68
CA GLY A 81 -29.78 10.13 0.75
C GLY A 81 -28.57 9.44 1.39
N ILE A 82 -27.65 8.89 0.59
CA ILE A 82 -26.39 8.30 1.09
C ILE A 82 -25.36 9.43 1.11
N SER A 83 -24.87 9.80 2.29
CA SER A 83 -23.80 10.80 2.41
C SER A 83 -22.51 10.24 1.80
N VAL A 84 -22.18 10.74 0.61
CA VAL A 84 -20.92 10.44 -0.11
C VAL A 84 -19.72 10.72 0.79
N ALA A 85 -19.77 11.83 1.54
CA ALA A 85 -18.73 12.20 2.49
C ALA A 85 -18.46 11.12 3.55
N TRP A 86 -19.49 10.50 4.12
CA TRP A 86 -19.31 9.41 5.10
C TRP A 86 -18.61 8.20 4.50
N LEU A 87 -18.91 7.88 3.23
CA LEU A 87 -18.30 6.76 2.54
C LEU A 87 -16.80 7.01 2.30
N ASP A 88 -16.46 8.23 1.86
CA ASP A 88 -15.09 8.64 1.64
C ASP A 88 -14.30 8.67 2.95
N TYR A 89 -14.84 9.27 4.03
CA TYR A 89 -14.19 9.26 5.33
C TYR A 89 -13.97 7.84 5.87
N ALA A 90 -14.97 6.96 5.77
CA ALA A 90 -14.83 5.58 6.20
C ALA A 90 -13.75 4.82 5.40
N PHE A 91 -13.70 5.03 4.09
CA PHE A 91 -12.67 4.46 3.23
C PHE A 91 -11.27 5.00 3.55
N PHE A 92 -11.13 6.30 3.79
CA PHE A 92 -9.87 6.92 4.19
C PHE A 92 -9.39 6.40 5.55
N ILE A 93 -10.28 6.27 6.54
CA ILE A 93 -9.92 5.73 7.87
C ILE A 93 -9.46 4.28 7.75
N MET A 94 -10.19 3.44 7.01
CA MET A 94 -9.81 2.05 6.75
C MET A 94 -8.44 1.95 6.06
N THR A 95 -8.22 2.78 5.05
CA THR A 95 -6.94 2.82 4.33
C THR A 95 -5.82 3.26 5.28
N ALA A 96 -5.99 4.36 6.01
CA ALA A 96 -5.00 4.86 6.96
C ALA A 96 -4.64 3.81 8.03
N LEU A 97 -5.64 3.10 8.55
CA LEU A 97 -5.43 2.01 9.51
C LEU A 97 -4.64 0.84 8.91
N THR A 98 -4.98 0.44 7.69
CA THR A 98 -4.26 -0.61 6.95
C THR A 98 -2.80 -0.23 6.73
N ILE A 99 -2.55 1.02 6.32
CA ILE A 99 -1.22 1.58 6.12
C ILE A 99 -0.43 1.56 7.43
N ALA A 100 -1.01 2.05 8.52
CA ALA A 100 -0.36 2.14 9.82
C ALA A 100 0.07 0.75 10.36
N VAL A 101 -0.80 -0.26 10.23
CA VAL A 101 -0.47 -1.64 10.63
C VAL A 101 0.60 -2.24 9.72
N SER A 102 0.51 -2.02 8.40
CA SER A 102 1.45 -2.58 7.43
C SER A 102 2.88 -2.02 7.60
N ILE A 103 3.02 -0.74 7.96
CA ILE A 103 4.34 -0.12 8.17
C ILE A 103 5.14 -0.86 9.24
N ARG A 104 4.50 -1.34 10.30
CA ARG A 104 5.19 -2.06 11.38
C ARG A 104 5.80 -3.39 10.94
N VAL A 105 5.09 -4.13 10.09
CA VAL A 105 5.52 -5.48 9.68
C VAL A 105 6.51 -5.42 8.53
N ILE A 106 6.26 -4.55 7.55
CA ILE A 106 6.94 -4.61 6.25
C ILE A 106 7.83 -3.38 5.99
N GLY A 107 7.70 -2.32 6.79
CA GLY A 107 8.47 -1.07 6.62
C GLY A 107 7.86 -0.07 5.64
N VAL A 108 8.22 1.21 5.80
CA VAL A 108 7.62 2.33 5.05
C VAL A 108 7.94 2.28 3.55
N ILE A 109 9.18 1.96 3.17
CA ILE A 109 9.60 1.98 1.77
C ILE A 109 8.90 0.87 0.99
N LEU A 110 8.88 -0.34 1.54
CA LEU A 110 8.23 -1.47 0.88
C LEU A 110 6.71 -1.28 0.82
N MET A 111 6.12 -0.71 1.87
CA MET A 111 4.69 -0.39 1.91
C MET A 111 4.29 0.58 0.79
N THR A 112 5.02 1.68 0.61
CA THR A 112 4.72 2.64 -0.48
C THR A 112 4.91 2.03 -1.87
N GLY A 113 5.95 1.20 -2.05
CA GLY A 113 6.19 0.46 -3.28
C GLY A 113 5.06 -0.52 -3.63
N LEU A 114 4.66 -1.37 -2.68
CA LEU A 114 3.58 -2.35 -2.87
C LEU A 114 2.19 -1.71 -2.99
N LEU A 115 2.00 -0.48 -2.52
CA LEU A 115 0.75 0.24 -2.72
C LEU A 115 0.62 0.76 -4.16
N ILE A 116 1.74 1.15 -4.78
CA ILE A 116 1.76 1.83 -6.08
C ILE A 116 2.03 0.85 -7.23
N LEU A 117 3.07 0.02 -7.14
CA LEU A 117 3.55 -0.84 -8.23
C LEU A 117 2.50 -1.85 -8.74
N PRO A 118 1.92 -2.73 -7.92
CA PRO A 118 0.96 -3.71 -8.42
C PRO A 118 -0.32 -3.05 -8.94
N ALA A 119 -0.74 -1.92 -8.36
CA ALA A 119 -1.85 -1.13 -8.89
C ALA A 119 -1.50 -0.54 -10.27
N ALA A 120 -0.30 0.00 -10.45
CA ALA A 120 0.14 0.55 -11.74
C ALA A 120 0.28 -0.54 -12.81
N ILE A 121 0.87 -1.68 -12.46
CA ILE A 121 0.99 -2.87 -13.34
C ILE A 121 -0.40 -3.37 -13.73
N ALA A 122 -1.29 -3.58 -12.76
CA ALA A 122 -2.64 -4.04 -13.02
C ALA A 122 -3.44 -3.05 -13.86
N LYS A 123 -3.23 -1.73 -13.68
CA LYS A 123 -3.89 -0.69 -14.47
C LYS A 123 -3.50 -0.75 -15.94
N ASN A 124 -2.25 -1.10 -16.24
CA ASN A 124 -1.77 -1.23 -17.62
C ASN A 124 -2.41 -2.42 -18.36
N VAL A 125 -2.76 -3.49 -17.64
CA VAL A 125 -3.25 -4.75 -18.23
C VAL A 125 -4.78 -4.87 -18.16
N ALA A 126 -5.41 -4.31 -17.13
CA ALA A 126 -6.82 -4.54 -16.86
C ALA A 126 -7.76 -3.69 -17.73
N ARG A 127 -8.72 -4.37 -18.39
CA ARG A 127 -9.80 -3.73 -19.17
C ARG A 127 -11.12 -3.59 -18.41
N SER A 128 -11.18 -4.00 -17.14
CA SER A 128 -12.40 -3.95 -16.31
C SER A 128 -12.05 -3.87 -14.82
N PHE A 129 -12.88 -3.20 -14.02
CA PHE A 129 -12.63 -2.99 -12.57
C PHE A 129 -12.47 -4.30 -11.78
N LYS A 130 -13.28 -5.33 -12.09
CA LYS A 130 -13.11 -6.65 -11.46
C LYS A 130 -11.77 -7.29 -11.81
N LYS A 131 -11.36 -7.21 -13.09
CA LYS A 131 -10.06 -7.74 -13.54
C LYS A 131 -8.90 -6.97 -12.92
N PHE A 132 -9.04 -5.64 -12.80
CA PHE A 132 -8.06 -4.78 -12.14
C PHE A 132 -7.79 -5.21 -10.70
N MET A 133 -8.85 -5.45 -9.92
CA MET A 133 -8.73 -5.85 -8.52
C MET A 133 -8.01 -7.20 -8.37
N TRP A 134 -8.39 -8.21 -9.16
CA TRP A 134 -7.74 -9.52 -9.13
C TRP A 134 -6.30 -9.50 -9.66
N LEU A 135 -6.03 -8.73 -10.72
CA LEU A 135 -4.67 -8.56 -11.25
C LEU A 135 -3.77 -7.86 -10.24
N ALA A 136 -4.24 -6.82 -9.56
CA ALA A 136 -3.45 -6.11 -8.54
C ALA A 136 -3.05 -7.06 -7.40
N ILE A 137 -3.99 -7.88 -6.92
CA ILE A 137 -3.72 -8.88 -5.89
C ILE A 137 -2.71 -9.92 -6.40
N GLY A 138 -2.93 -10.47 -7.59
CA GLY A 138 -2.05 -11.49 -8.17
C GLY A 138 -0.63 -10.98 -8.42
N VAL A 139 -0.49 -9.78 -9.00
CA VAL A 139 0.80 -9.14 -9.25
C VAL A 139 1.52 -8.85 -7.93
N SER A 140 0.81 -8.33 -6.92
CA SER A 140 1.40 -8.08 -5.61
C SER A 140 1.95 -9.37 -4.98
N LEU A 141 1.20 -10.47 -5.08
CA LEU A 141 1.62 -11.78 -4.61
C LEU A 141 2.89 -12.26 -5.32
N ILE A 142 2.90 -12.17 -6.67
CA ILE A 142 4.03 -12.59 -7.50
C ILE A 142 5.27 -11.75 -7.22
N CYS A 143 5.14 -10.42 -7.12
CA CYS A 143 6.24 -9.53 -6.77
C CYS A 143 6.84 -9.89 -5.41
N THR A 144 5.98 -10.17 -4.42
CA THR A 144 6.41 -10.49 -3.06
C THR A 144 7.11 -11.85 -3.02
N LEU A 145 6.52 -12.89 -3.64
CA LEU A 145 7.12 -14.23 -3.73
C LEU A 145 8.46 -14.23 -4.44
N LEU A 146 8.55 -13.60 -5.62
CA LEU A 146 9.79 -13.49 -6.38
C LEU A 146 10.83 -12.65 -5.64
N GLY A 147 10.43 -11.54 -5.03
CA GLY A 147 11.34 -10.68 -4.28
C GLY A 147 11.92 -11.37 -3.04
N ILE A 148 11.11 -12.16 -2.32
CA ILE A 148 11.58 -12.98 -1.18
C ILE A 148 12.54 -14.08 -1.68
N PHE A 149 12.19 -14.78 -2.76
CA PHE A 149 13.03 -15.83 -3.32
C PHE A 149 14.40 -15.31 -3.77
N LEU A 150 14.44 -14.17 -4.47
CA LEU A 150 15.69 -13.51 -4.87
C LEU A 150 16.48 -13.00 -3.65
N SER A 151 15.80 -12.40 -2.67
CA SER A 151 16.44 -11.92 -1.45
C SER A 151 17.12 -13.05 -0.70
N TYR A 152 16.48 -14.22 -0.61
CA TYR A 152 17.05 -15.41 0.03
C TYR A 152 18.29 -15.92 -0.72
N GLN A 153 18.23 -16.02 -2.05
CA GLN A 153 19.36 -16.55 -2.83
C GLN A 153 20.58 -15.62 -2.83
N PHE A 154 20.36 -14.32 -2.92
CA PHE A 154 21.45 -13.35 -3.03
C PHE A 154 21.85 -12.72 -1.69
N ASN A 155 21.21 -13.09 -0.57
CA ASN A 155 21.38 -12.45 0.75
C ASN A 155 21.19 -10.92 0.71
N LEU A 156 20.27 -10.44 -0.13
CA LEU A 156 19.93 -9.00 -0.22
C LEU A 156 18.83 -8.63 0.77
N PRO A 157 18.73 -7.36 1.19
CA PRO A 157 17.59 -6.84 1.94
C PRO A 157 16.27 -7.09 1.20
N THR A 158 15.29 -7.68 1.88
CA THR A 158 14.02 -8.15 1.30
C THR A 158 13.20 -6.99 0.72
N GLY A 159 13.10 -5.88 1.46
CA GLY A 159 12.35 -4.68 1.05
C GLY A 159 12.75 -4.13 -0.32
N PRO A 160 14.01 -3.67 -0.49
CA PRO A 160 14.53 -3.17 -1.76
C PRO A 160 14.41 -4.18 -2.91
N THR A 161 14.62 -5.47 -2.62
CA THR A 161 14.57 -6.52 -3.64
C THR A 161 13.15 -6.66 -4.22
N ILE A 162 12.12 -6.65 -3.37
CA ILE A 162 10.72 -6.72 -3.81
C ILE A 162 10.36 -5.49 -4.67
N ILE A 163 10.83 -4.30 -4.31
CA ILE A 163 10.59 -3.07 -5.08
C ILE A 163 11.28 -3.13 -6.44
N LEU A 164 12.52 -3.61 -6.51
CA LEU A 164 13.25 -3.76 -7.77
C LEU A 164 12.55 -4.76 -8.70
N VAL A 165 12.10 -5.90 -8.15
CA VAL A 165 11.32 -6.89 -8.92
C VAL A 165 10.02 -6.28 -9.44
N GLY A 166 9.28 -5.56 -8.59
CA GLY A 166 8.04 -4.89 -9.00
C GLY A 166 8.27 -3.78 -10.03
N SER A 167 9.37 -3.03 -9.91
CA SER A 167 9.74 -1.98 -10.86
C SER A 167 10.14 -2.57 -12.21
N ALA A 168 10.85 -3.70 -12.23
CA ALA A 168 11.17 -4.43 -13.45
C ALA A 168 9.90 -4.97 -14.14
N LEU A 169 8.98 -5.58 -13.37
CA LEU A 169 7.68 -6.02 -13.87
C LEU A 169 6.86 -4.85 -14.43
N PHE A 170 6.85 -3.71 -13.75
CA PHE A 170 6.21 -2.50 -14.25
C PHE A 170 6.81 -2.03 -15.58
N GLY A 171 8.13 -1.95 -15.68
CA GLY A 171 8.83 -1.61 -16.92
C GLY A 171 8.46 -2.54 -18.09
N LEU A 172 8.42 -3.85 -17.84
CA LEU A 172 7.98 -4.84 -18.83
C LEU A 172 6.53 -4.62 -19.30
N THR A 173 5.62 -4.34 -18.37
CA THR A 173 4.22 -4.07 -18.73
C THR A 173 4.04 -2.74 -19.45
N LEU A 174 4.89 -1.76 -19.19
CA LEU A 174 4.89 -0.48 -19.92
C LEU A 174 5.34 -0.71 -21.37
N ALA A 175 6.45 -1.42 -21.58
CA ALA A 175 6.99 -1.74 -22.90
C ALA A 175 6.02 -2.60 -23.74
N GLY A 176 5.29 -3.52 -23.10
CA GLY A 176 4.26 -4.33 -23.76
C GLY A 176 3.00 -3.54 -24.17
N ARG A 177 2.83 -2.31 -23.69
CA ARG A 177 1.67 -1.45 -23.97
C ARG A 177 1.91 -0.45 -25.11
N GLU A 178 3.17 -0.23 -25.50
CA GLU A 178 3.55 0.59 -26.66
C GLU A 178 3.45 -0.15 -28.02
N LYS A 179 2.94 -1.38 -28.04
CA LYS A 179 2.54 -2.11 -29.26
C LYS A 179 1.03 -2.28 -29.32
#